data_AF-A0A6C0C0E1-F1
#
_entry.id   AF-A0A6C0C0E1-F1
#
_cell.length_a   1.000
_cell.length_b   1.000
_cell.length_c   1.000
_cell.angle_alpha   90.00
_cell.angle_beta   90.00
_cell.angle_gamma   90.00
#
_symmetry.space_group_name_H-M   'P 1'
#
loop_
_entity.id
_entity.type
_entity.pdbx_description
1 polymer ?
#
loop_
_entity_poly.entity_id
_entity_poly.type
_entity_poly.pdbx_seq_one_letter_code
_entity_poly.pdbx_strand_id
1 'polypeptide(L)'
;MASVFNQDLKGFVYLAGALFAACINRIAQSIIGTPGDDYRPVACTFFDGLFPFKLFGTEVSTQPSSSSMFIAFTTTYLILPMYYNNLINYPIIITFLSFFIINAWTNVANNCTPATGALLGGLIGVICGLTWFSFFHSSGMDKLLYFNETASNKVMCEKPTDQQFKCSVYKNGQLISSNFT
;
A
#
# COMPACT_ATOMS: atom_id res chain seq x y z
N MET A 1 -8.45 14.83 -17.59
CA MET A 1 -9.29 14.54 -16.41
C MET A 1 -9.64 13.06 -16.45
N ALA A 2 -8.80 12.21 -15.84
CA ALA A 2 -9.10 10.79 -15.72
C ALA A 2 -10.15 10.64 -14.62
N SER A 3 -11.30 10.09 -15.02
CA SER A 3 -12.48 9.94 -14.19
C SER A 3 -12.19 9.18 -12.91
N VAL A 4 -12.78 9.63 -11.79
CA VAL A 4 -12.79 8.96 -10.47
C VAL A 4 -13.11 7.46 -10.63
N PHE A 5 -14.03 7.13 -11.56
CA PHE A 5 -14.41 5.75 -11.90
C PHE A 5 -13.32 4.85 -12.51
N ASN A 6 -12.26 5.39 -13.13
CA ASN A 6 -11.21 4.56 -13.75
C ASN A 6 -10.09 4.17 -12.76
N GLN A 7 -10.00 4.84 -11.60
CA GLN A 7 -9.05 4.53 -10.54
C GLN A 7 -9.68 3.80 -9.34
N ASP A 8 -11.01 3.87 -9.16
CA ASP A 8 -11.72 3.21 -8.04
C ASP A 8 -11.57 1.68 -8.04
N LEU A 9 -11.54 1.04 -9.21
CA LEU A 9 -11.49 -0.42 -9.30
C LEU A 9 -10.17 -1.00 -8.76
N LYS A 10 -9.04 -0.30 -8.93
CA LYS A 10 -7.74 -0.70 -8.38
C LYS A 10 -7.75 -0.69 -6.84
N GLY A 11 -8.42 0.32 -6.27
CA GLY A 11 -8.61 0.44 -4.83
C GLY A 11 -9.48 -0.69 -4.27
N PHE A 12 -10.55 -1.07 -4.97
CA PHE A 12 -11.40 -2.19 -4.57
C PHE A 12 -10.64 -3.54 -4.62
N VAL A 13 -9.82 -3.76 -5.66
CA VAL A 13 -8.99 -4.96 -5.79
C VAL A 13 -7.94 -5.04 -4.67
N TYR A 14 -7.32 -3.91 -4.33
CA TYR A 14 -6.43 -3.83 -3.17
C TYR A 14 -7.16 -4.16 -1.87
N LEU A 15 -8.33 -3.55 -1.64
CA LEU A 15 -9.11 -3.78 -0.41
C LEU A 15 -9.54 -5.24 -0.29
N ALA A 16 -9.98 -5.86 -1.39
CA ALA A 16 -10.31 -7.29 -1.43
C ALA A 16 -9.10 -8.16 -1.05
N GLY A 17 -7.91 -7.84 -1.55
CA GLY A 17 -6.68 -8.53 -1.19
C GLY A 17 -6.29 -8.33 0.27
N ALA A 18 -6.44 -7.12 0.80
CA ALA A 18 -6.16 -6.83 2.21
C ALA A 18 -7.13 -7.57 3.14
N LEU A 19 -8.42 -7.67 2.78
CA LEU A 19 -9.40 -8.47 3.50
C LEU A 19 -9.07 -9.97 3.41
N PHE A 20 -8.67 -10.46 2.25
CA PHE A 20 -8.20 -11.84 2.09
C PHE A 20 -7.01 -12.13 3.01
N ALA A 21 -5.98 -11.27 3.00
CA ALA A 21 -4.83 -11.41 3.89
C ALA A 21 -5.23 -11.36 5.37
N ALA A 22 -6.18 -10.49 5.74
CA ALA A 22 -6.71 -10.42 7.10
C ALA A 22 -7.41 -11.72 7.52
N CYS A 23 -8.20 -12.33 6.65
CA CYS A 23 -8.82 -13.64 6.91
C CYS A 23 -7.76 -14.73 7.11
N ILE A 24 -6.72 -14.78 6.28
CA ILE A 24 -5.62 -15.74 6.43
C ILE A 24 -4.87 -15.51 7.75
N ASN A 25 -4.60 -14.26 8.11
CA ASN A 25 -3.93 -13.93 9.37
C ASN A 25 -4.78 -14.33 10.58
N ARG A 26 -6.11 -14.21 10.51
CA ARG A 26 -7.01 -14.70 11.56
C ARG A 26 -6.97 -16.22 11.71
N ILE A 27 -6.95 -16.95 10.59
CA ILE A 27 -6.77 -18.41 10.62
C ILE A 27 -5.41 -18.75 11.26
N ALA A 28 -4.35 -18.02 10.91
CA ALA A 28 -3.03 -18.21 11.52
C ALA A 28 -3.04 -17.94 13.04
N GLN A 29 -3.68 -16.86 13.49
CA GLN A 29 -3.88 -16.57 14.92
C GLN A 29 -4.59 -17.72 15.66
N SER A 30 -5.55 -18.39 15.02
CA SER A 30 -6.22 -19.54 15.65
C SER A 30 -5.32 -20.78 15.82
N ILE A 31 -4.26 -20.92 15.03
CA ILE A 31 -3.40 -22.13 15.03
C ILE A 31 -2.14 -21.90 15.88
N ILE A 32 -1.50 -20.73 15.72
CA ILE A 32 -0.21 -20.41 16.33
C ILE A 32 -0.28 -19.24 17.32
N GLY A 33 -1.46 -18.69 17.54
CA GLY A 33 -1.65 -17.54 18.42
C GLY A 33 -1.40 -17.89 19.88
N THR A 34 -0.80 -16.93 20.58
CA THR A 34 -0.63 -16.96 22.03
C THR A 34 -1.64 -16.01 22.67
N PRO A 35 -2.15 -16.31 23.87
CA PRO A 35 -3.02 -15.39 24.60
C PRO A 35 -2.28 -14.08 24.90
N GLY A 36 -2.99 -12.96 24.78
CA GLY A 36 -2.49 -11.64 25.16
C GLY A 36 -2.53 -11.41 26.65
N ASP A 37 -1.60 -10.61 27.15
CA ASP A 37 -1.62 -10.14 28.54
C ASP A 37 -2.80 -9.21 28.82
N ASP A 38 -3.32 -9.24 30.04
CA ASP A 38 -4.48 -8.42 30.48
C ASP A 38 -4.18 -6.90 30.51
N TYR A 39 -2.90 -6.50 30.55
CA TYR A 39 -2.47 -5.10 30.67
C TYR A 39 -2.04 -4.48 29.32
N ARG A 40 -2.82 -4.69 28.25
CA ARG A 40 -2.49 -4.17 26.92
C ARG A 40 -3.13 -2.80 26.68
N PRO A 41 -2.37 -1.81 26.15
CA PRO A 41 -2.93 -0.52 25.76
C PRO A 41 -4.11 -0.69 24.78
N VAL A 42 -5.15 0.15 24.92
CA VAL A 42 -6.31 0.18 23.99
C VAL A 42 -5.89 0.42 22.54
N ALA A 43 -4.78 1.11 22.32
CA ALA A 43 -4.21 1.31 20.99
C ALA A 43 -3.81 -0.02 20.30
N CYS A 44 -3.40 -1.04 21.07
CA CYS A 44 -3.02 -2.35 20.54
C CYS A 44 -4.24 -3.17 20.08
N THR A 45 -5.39 -3.02 20.75
CA THR A 45 -6.59 -3.82 20.50
C THR A 45 -7.48 -3.27 19.38
N PHE A 46 -7.17 -2.08 18.86
CA PHE A 46 -7.94 -1.44 17.79
C PHE A 46 -8.05 -2.32 16.53
N PHE A 47 -6.93 -2.89 16.09
CA PHE A 47 -6.92 -3.78 14.91
C PHE A 47 -7.49 -5.17 15.20
N ASP A 48 -7.44 -5.62 16.46
CA ASP A 48 -8.06 -6.88 16.88
C ASP A 48 -9.59 -6.78 16.87
N GLY A 49 -10.15 -5.60 17.09
CA GLY A 49 -11.58 -5.32 17.01
C GLY A 49 -12.10 -5.04 15.59
N LEU A 50 -11.23 -4.63 14.66
CA LEU A 50 -11.62 -4.24 13.29
C LEU A 50 -12.18 -5.41 12.47
N PHE A 51 -11.80 -6.64 12.83
CA PHE A 51 -12.31 -7.87 12.21
C PHE A 51 -13.16 -8.64 13.24
N PRO A 52 -14.46 -8.31 13.38
CA PRO A 52 -15.35 -8.89 14.39
C PRO A 52 -15.68 -10.37 14.14
N PHE A 53 -15.13 -10.98 13.08
CA PHE A 53 -15.31 -12.39 12.77
C PHE A 53 -14.51 -13.24 13.78
N LYS A 54 -15.17 -13.61 14.87
CA LYS A 54 -14.70 -14.64 15.80
C LYS A 54 -14.83 -16.02 15.14
N LEU A 55 -13.97 -16.31 14.17
CA LEU A 55 -13.83 -17.68 13.67
C LEU A 55 -13.15 -18.49 14.79
N PHE A 56 -13.80 -19.54 15.30
CA PHE A 56 -13.24 -20.41 16.35
C PHE A 56 -12.92 -19.76 17.70
N GLY A 57 -13.76 -18.85 18.21
CA GLY A 57 -13.74 -18.48 19.63
C GLY A 57 -12.43 -17.87 20.17
N THR A 58 -11.58 -17.34 19.30
CA THR A 58 -10.25 -16.86 19.69
C THR A 58 -10.32 -15.58 20.51
N GLU A 59 -9.81 -15.66 21.73
CA GLU A 59 -9.34 -14.57 22.58
C GLU A 59 -8.42 -13.62 21.80
N VAL A 60 -8.20 -12.41 22.33
CA VAL A 60 -7.28 -11.42 21.74
C VAL A 60 -5.87 -12.01 21.71
N SER A 61 -5.42 -12.45 20.54
CA SER A 61 -4.11 -13.08 20.39
C SER A 61 -3.01 -12.04 20.14
N THR A 62 -1.85 -12.26 20.74
CA THR A 62 -0.68 -11.37 20.66
C THR A 62 0.09 -11.56 19.35
N GLN A 63 -0.12 -12.69 18.66
CA GLN A 63 0.61 -13.09 17.47
C GLN A 63 -0.27 -13.90 16.51
N PRO A 64 -0.01 -13.88 15.20
CA PRO A 64 0.80 -12.90 14.47
C PRO A 64 0.17 -11.50 14.43
N SER A 65 0.99 -10.45 14.37
CA SER A 65 0.51 -9.05 14.41
C SER A 65 -0.24 -8.65 13.14
N SER A 66 -1.50 -8.24 13.30
CA SER A 66 -2.38 -7.80 12.20
C SER A 66 -1.88 -6.52 11.52
N SER A 67 -1.34 -5.56 12.28
CA SER A 67 -0.80 -4.31 11.73
C SER A 67 0.46 -4.54 10.90
N SER A 68 1.39 -5.35 11.39
CA SER A 68 2.59 -5.74 10.65
C SER A 68 2.24 -6.52 9.37
N MET A 69 1.24 -7.40 9.44
CA MET A 69 0.73 -8.11 8.27
C MET A 69 0.21 -7.15 7.20
N PHE A 70 -0.66 -6.21 7.58
CA PHE A 70 -1.25 -5.25 6.65
C PHE A 70 -0.19 -4.38 5.97
N ILE A 71 0.78 -3.87 6.73
CA ILE A 71 1.86 -3.06 6.17
C ILE A 71 2.71 -3.90 5.21
N ALA A 72 3.08 -5.13 5.57
CA ALA A 72 3.86 -6.01 4.72
C ALA A 72 3.12 -6.40 3.43
N PHE A 73 1.83 -6.75 3.54
CA PHE A 73 0.96 -7.00 2.39
C PHE A 73 0.96 -5.81 1.43
N THR A 74 0.71 -4.61 1.96
CA THR A 74 0.67 -3.37 1.17
C THR A 74 2.00 -3.11 0.48
N THR A 75 3.09 -3.26 1.22
CA THR A 75 4.45 -3.08 0.71
C THR A 75 4.73 -4.02 -0.46
N THR A 76 4.47 -5.32 -0.29
CA THR A 76 4.65 -6.31 -1.34
C THR A 76 3.73 -6.05 -2.54
N TYR A 77 2.46 -5.72 -2.30
CA TYR A 77 1.48 -5.44 -3.34
C TYR A 77 1.85 -4.25 -4.24
N LEU A 78 2.53 -3.24 -3.68
CA LEU A 78 3.00 -2.08 -4.46
C LEU A 78 4.37 -2.34 -5.12
N ILE A 79 5.29 -3.03 -4.44
CA ILE A 79 6.64 -3.27 -4.95
C ILE A 79 6.67 -4.24 -6.13
N LEU A 80 5.88 -5.32 -6.07
CA LEU A 80 5.87 -6.33 -7.13
C LEU A 80 5.54 -5.76 -8.53
N PRO A 81 4.43 -5.04 -8.74
CA PRO A 81 4.15 -4.48 -10.06
C PRO A 81 5.19 -3.44 -10.49
N MET A 82 5.78 -2.66 -9.57
CA MET A 82 6.87 -1.74 -9.90
C MET A 82 8.12 -2.47 -10.39
N TYR A 83 8.44 -3.61 -9.79
CA TYR A 83 9.57 -4.45 -10.18
C TYR A 83 9.37 -5.07 -11.57
N TYR A 84 8.21 -5.70 -11.81
CA TYR A 84 7.91 -6.32 -13.11
C TYR A 84 7.79 -5.31 -14.25
N ASN A 85 7.31 -4.09 -13.97
CA ASN A 85 7.18 -3.03 -14.98
C ASN A 85 8.44 -2.16 -15.12
N ASN A 86 9.53 -2.42 -14.38
CA ASN A 86 10.74 -1.58 -14.35
C ASN A 86 10.49 -0.09 -14.01
N LEU A 87 9.45 0.19 -13.22
CA LEU A 87 9.06 1.53 -12.78
C LEU A 87 9.35 1.71 -11.28
N ILE A 88 10.56 1.35 -10.85
CA ILE A 88 10.95 1.35 -9.44
C ILE A 88 11.04 2.78 -8.92
N ASN A 89 10.22 3.10 -7.92
CA ASN A 89 10.26 4.35 -7.18
C ASN A 89 10.85 4.12 -5.79
N TYR A 90 12.16 4.38 -5.64
CA TYR A 90 12.90 4.18 -4.39
C TYR A 90 12.31 4.93 -3.18
N PRO A 91 11.86 6.21 -3.29
CA PRO A 91 11.15 6.89 -2.22
C PRO A 91 10.00 6.08 -1.61
N ILE A 92 9.15 5.47 -2.45
CA ILE A 92 8.01 4.67 -1.97
C ILE A 92 8.50 3.45 -1.16
N ILE A 93 9.49 2.73 -1.68
CA ILE A 93 10.05 1.55 -1.01
C ILE A 93 10.61 1.91 0.37
N ILE A 94 11.38 3.00 0.44
CA ILE A 94 12.00 3.46 1.70
C ILE A 94 10.92 3.86 2.72
N THR A 95 9.87 4.55 2.29
CA THR A 95 8.76 4.94 3.17
C THR A 95 7.99 3.74 3.72
N PHE A 96 7.67 2.75 2.89
CA PHE A 96 6.95 1.56 3.37
C PHE A 96 7.82 0.67 4.26
N LEU A 97 9.12 0.56 3.96
CA LEU A 97 10.05 -0.15 4.82
C LEU A 97 10.21 0.53 6.18
N SER A 98 10.31 1.87 6.20
CA SER A 98 10.40 2.62 7.46
C SER A 98 9.12 2.50 8.29
N PHE A 99 7.95 2.53 7.66
CA PHE A 99 6.67 2.27 8.33
C PHE A 99 6.62 0.88 8.95
N PHE A 100 7.12 -0.16 8.27
CA PHE A 100 7.18 -1.50 8.85
C PHE A 100 8.08 -1.54 10.09
N ILE A 101 9.26 -0.93 10.04
CA ILE A 101 10.22 -0.90 11.16
C ILE A 101 9.65 -0.11 12.34
N ILE A 102 9.11 1.09 12.09
CA ILE A 102 8.50 1.93 13.13
C ILE A 102 7.33 1.20 13.78
N ASN A 103 6.46 0.57 12.98
CA ASN A 103 5.35 -0.23 13.48
C ASN A 103 5.84 -1.42 14.32
N ALA A 104 6.84 -2.17 13.86
CA ALA A 104 7.38 -3.29 14.62
C ALA A 104 7.97 -2.80 15.95
N TRP A 105 8.73 -1.70 15.95
CA TRP A 105 9.32 -1.14 17.14
C TRP A 105 8.27 -0.63 18.13
N THR A 106 7.28 0.15 17.69
CA THR A 106 6.23 0.66 18.58
C THR A 106 5.37 -0.46 19.15
N ASN A 107 5.07 -1.50 18.36
CA ASN A 107 4.29 -2.62 18.87
C ASN A 107 5.07 -3.46 19.90
N VAL A 108 6.39 -3.60 19.76
CA VAL A 108 7.22 -4.28 20.76
C VAL A 108 7.41 -3.41 22.01
N ALA A 109 7.70 -2.12 21.82
CA ALA A 109 7.95 -1.19 22.93
C ALA A 109 6.72 -1.00 23.83
N ASN A 110 5.51 -1.09 23.27
CA ASN A 110 4.25 -0.96 24.01
C ASN A 110 3.66 -2.30 24.46
N ASN A 111 4.41 -3.41 24.35
CA ASN A 111 3.93 -4.77 24.65
C ASN A 111 2.66 -5.17 23.87
N CYS A 112 2.45 -4.59 22.68
CA CYS A 112 1.37 -5.01 21.79
C CYS A 112 1.69 -6.35 21.13
N THR A 113 2.93 -6.66 20.81
CA THR A 113 3.32 -7.97 20.24
C THR A 113 4.77 -8.26 20.57
N PRO A 114 5.16 -9.51 20.83
CA PRO A 114 6.57 -9.87 20.81
C PRO A 114 7.14 -9.63 19.41
N ALA A 115 8.46 -9.43 19.32
CA ALA A 115 9.15 -9.22 18.04
C ALA A 115 8.88 -10.34 17.04
N THR A 116 8.80 -11.60 17.51
CA THR A 116 8.45 -12.76 16.68
C THR A 116 7.05 -12.63 16.06
N GLY A 117 6.12 -11.95 16.73
CA GLY A 117 4.75 -11.76 16.24
C GLY A 117 4.67 -10.69 15.17
N ALA A 118 5.49 -9.65 15.28
CA ALA A 118 5.66 -8.67 14.20
C ALA A 118 6.30 -9.30 12.96
N LEU A 119 7.32 -10.15 13.14
CA LEU A 119 7.97 -10.88 12.05
C LEU A 119 7.02 -11.88 11.38
N LEU A 120 6.29 -12.68 12.15
CA LEU A 120 5.31 -13.64 11.62
C LEU A 120 4.18 -12.93 10.87
N GLY A 121 3.67 -11.82 11.41
CA GLY A 121 2.68 -10.99 10.73
C GLY A 121 3.22 -10.48 9.40
N GLY A 122 4.45 -9.95 9.41
CA GLY A 122 5.14 -9.50 8.20
C GLY A 122 5.30 -10.61 7.15
N LEU A 123 5.74 -11.81 7.56
CA LEU A 123 5.89 -12.96 6.67
C LEU A 123 4.56 -13.37 6.03
N ILE A 124 3.48 -13.45 6.81
CA ILE A 124 2.14 -13.75 6.30
C ILE A 124 1.72 -12.67 5.29
N GLY A 125 1.97 -11.39 5.60
CA GLY A 125 1.66 -10.28 4.71
C GLY A 125 2.40 -10.38 3.38
N VAL A 126 3.70 -10.68 3.41
CA VAL A 126 4.50 -10.89 2.19
C VAL A 126 3.96 -12.06 1.37
N ILE A 127 3.70 -13.22 1.99
CA ILE A 127 3.17 -14.41 1.30
C ILE A 127 1.81 -14.10 0.67
N CYS A 128 0.91 -13.43 1.40
CA CYS A 128 -0.40 -13.03 0.88
C CYS A 128 -0.27 -12.00 -0.26
N GLY A 129 0.67 -11.05 -0.16
CA GLY A 129 0.93 -10.06 -1.20
C GLY A 129 1.47 -10.69 -2.48
N LEU A 130 2.42 -11.62 -2.36
CA LEU A 130 2.96 -12.39 -3.49
C LEU A 130 1.85 -13.19 -4.17
N THR A 131 1.09 -13.97 -3.40
CA THR A 131 0.01 -14.82 -3.94
C THR A 131 -1.08 -13.99 -4.61
N TRP A 132 -1.48 -12.88 -4.00
CA TRP A 132 -2.48 -11.97 -4.57
C TRP A 132 -1.99 -11.36 -5.89
N PHE A 133 -0.79 -10.81 -5.92
CA PHE A 133 -0.23 -10.28 -7.17
C PHE A 133 -0.10 -11.37 -8.25
N SER A 134 0.46 -12.54 -7.91
CA SER A 134 0.64 -13.64 -8.86
C SER A 134 -0.68 -14.12 -9.47
N PHE A 135 -1.77 -14.09 -8.69
CA PHE A 135 -3.11 -14.41 -9.19
C PHE A 135 -3.56 -13.45 -10.29
N PHE A 136 -3.42 -12.13 -10.08
CA PHE A 136 -3.78 -11.12 -11.09
C PHE A 136 -2.85 -11.13 -12.30
N HIS A 137 -1.55 -11.33 -12.07
CA HIS A 137 -0.54 -11.37 -13.13
C HIS A 137 -0.72 -12.57 -14.06
N SER A 138 -0.89 -13.77 -13.49
CA SER A 138 -1.15 -14.98 -14.29
C SER A 138 -2.49 -14.95 -15.03
N SER A 139 -3.47 -14.20 -14.52
CA SER A 139 -4.78 -14.02 -15.16
C SER A 139 -4.80 -12.94 -16.25
N GLY A 140 -3.67 -12.27 -16.53
CA GLY A 140 -3.58 -11.18 -17.51
C GLY A 140 -4.40 -9.95 -17.13
N MET A 141 -4.74 -9.80 -15.84
CA MET A 141 -5.55 -8.71 -15.31
C MET A 141 -4.69 -7.61 -14.66
N ASP A 142 -3.45 -7.46 -15.13
CA ASP A 142 -2.47 -6.55 -14.53
C ASP A 142 -2.96 -5.09 -14.48
N LYS A 143 -3.82 -4.67 -15.42
CA LYS A 143 -4.44 -3.34 -15.45
C LYS A 143 -5.22 -2.97 -14.18
N LEU A 144 -5.62 -3.96 -13.38
CA LEU A 144 -6.31 -3.78 -12.10
C LEU A 144 -5.34 -3.54 -10.93
N LEU A 145 -4.05 -3.81 -11.12
CA LEU A 145 -3.01 -3.59 -10.13
C LEU A 145 -2.49 -2.14 -10.21
N TYR A 146 -1.94 -1.64 -9.10
CA TYR A 146 -1.21 -0.39 -9.12
C TYR A 146 0.10 -0.52 -9.92
N PHE A 147 0.60 0.61 -10.43
CA PHE A 147 1.86 0.68 -11.18
C PHE A 147 1.97 -0.20 -12.44
N ASN A 148 0.84 -0.62 -13.00
CA ASN A 148 0.78 -1.40 -14.25
C ASN A 148 0.47 -0.57 -15.51
N GLU A 149 0.74 0.73 -15.49
CA GLU A 149 0.63 1.52 -16.70
C GLU A 149 1.89 1.28 -17.54
N THR A 150 1.89 0.21 -18.33
CA THR A 150 2.76 0.13 -19.50
C THR A 150 2.50 1.38 -20.32
N ALA A 151 3.56 2.13 -20.61
CA ALA A 151 3.57 3.43 -21.28
C ALA A 151 2.93 3.42 -22.69
N SER A 152 1.64 3.10 -22.81
CA SER A 152 0.91 3.09 -24.09
C SER A 152 0.66 4.51 -24.60
N ASN A 153 0.94 5.53 -23.78
CA ASN A 153 1.35 6.85 -24.23
C ASN A 153 2.13 7.48 -23.08
N LYS A 154 3.45 7.49 -23.19
CA LYS A 154 4.36 8.27 -22.33
C LYS A 154 4.17 9.78 -22.58
N VAL A 155 2.93 10.28 -22.54
CA VAL A 155 2.65 11.69 -22.23
C VAL A 155 2.65 11.78 -20.71
N MET A 156 3.83 11.56 -20.14
CA MET A 156 4.15 12.19 -18.88
C MET A 156 4.18 13.68 -19.22
N CYS A 157 3.23 14.45 -18.70
CA CYS A 157 3.26 15.90 -18.86
C CYS A 157 4.46 16.43 -18.10
N GLU A 158 5.63 16.36 -18.71
CA GLU A 158 6.84 16.99 -18.21
C GLU A 158 6.64 18.50 -18.34
N LYS A 159 6.83 19.23 -17.23
CA LYS A 159 6.97 20.67 -17.29
C LYS A 159 8.19 20.96 -18.17
N PRO A 160 8.04 21.60 -19.33
CA PRO A 160 9.19 21.85 -20.18
C PRO A 160 10.17 22.77 -19.44
N THR A 161 11.44 22.38 -19.42
CA THR A 161 12.44 22.93 -18.48
C THR A 161 12.72 24.41 -18.72
N ASP A 162 12.70 24.86 -19.98
CA ASP A 162 12.84 26.27 -20.36
C ASP A 162 11.95 26.56 -21.57
N GLN A 163 10.91 27.38 -21.38
CA GLN A 163 10.11 27.91 -22.50
C GLN A 163 10.21 29.43 -22.47
N GLN A 164 10.71 30.01 -23.55
CA GLN A 164 10.68 31.46 -23.73
C GLN A 164 9.27 31.84 -24.16
N PHE A 165 8.59 32.63 -23.32
CA PHE A 165 7.24 33.10 -23.65
C PHE A 165 7.34 34.41 -24.43
N LYS A 166 6.81 34.44 -25.66
CA LYS A 166 6.70 35.68 -26.42
C LYS A 166 5.45 36.43 -25.97
N CYS A 167 5.63 37.44 -25.13
CA CYS A 167 4.55 38.35 -24.77
C CYS A 167 4.37 39.39 -25.87
N SER A 168 3.21 39.38 -26.54
CA SER A 168 2.81 40.37 -27.53
C SER A 168 1.65 41.21 -27.00
N VAL A 169 1.87 42.51 -26.80
CA VAL A 169 0.87 43.45 -26.29
C VAL A 169 0.20 44.16 -27.46
N TYR A 170 -1.14 44.11 -27.51
CA TYR A 170 -1.94 44.72 -28.58
C TYR A 170 -2.90 45.80 -28.03
N LYS A 171 -3.15 46.84 -28.82
CA LYS A 171 -4.25 47.81 -28.60
C LYS A 171 -4.91 48.11 -29.93
N ASN A 172 -6.24 48.02 -29.97
CA ASN A 172 -7.03 48.23 -31.19
C ASN A 172 -6.58 47.39 -32.40
N GLY A 173 -6.12 46.16 -32.16
CA GLY A 173 -5.65 45.26 -33.21
C GLY A 173 -4.22 45.51 -33.73
N GLN A 174 -3.51 46.51 -33.20
CA GLN A 174 -2.11 46.79 -33.57
C GLN A 174 -1.15 46.40 -32.44
N LEU A 175 -0.02 45.79 -32.80
CA LEU A 175 1.02 45.34 -31.88
C LEU A 175 1.80 46.56 -31.35
N ILE A 176 1.83 46.76 -30.04
CA ILE A 176 2.56 47.87 -29.38
C ILE A 176 3.96 47.42 -28.95
N SER A 177 4.12 46.19 -28.47
CA SER A 177 5.39 45.69 -27.95
C SER A 177 5.43 44.18 -27.98
N SER A 178 6.61 43.62 -28.28
CA SER A 178 6.90 42.20 -28.07
C SER A 178 8.23 42.03 -27.35
N ASN A 179 8.23 41.33 -26.23
CA ASN A 179 9.44 40.98 -25.48
C ASN A 179 9.56 39.45 -25.32
N PHE A 180 10.79 38.98 -25.24
CA PHE A 180 11.15 37.60 -24.91
C PHE A 180 11.49 37.55 -23.42
N THR A 181 10.94 36.57 -22.68
CA THR A 181 11.27 36.31 -21.28
C THR A 181 11.52 34.82 -21.11
#